data_AF-A0A350UZ05-F1
#
_entry.id   AF-A0A350UZ05-F1
#
_cell.length_a   1.000
_cell.length_b   1.000
_cell.length_c   1.000
_cell.angle_alpha   90.00
_cell.angle_beta   90.00
_cell.angle_gamma   90.00
#
_symmetry.space_group_name_H-M   'P 1'
#
loop_
_entity.id
_entity.type
_entity.pdbx_description
1 polymer ?
#
loop_
_entity_poly.entity_id
_entity_poly.type
_entity_poly.pdbx_seq_one_letter_code
_entity_poly.pdbx_strand_id
1 'polypeptide(L)'
;GRVAAVIHFDTNPVYNLSPEYKYEEAVKKVPMSITLTEQVTETSEVSNYVLPVHNPLESWNDFKTRTGFYSMQQPIIAPLYNTRQKEAILLSWKEPKEFNETLYRDYLLSNWEKVIYPAMGAASPFKNFWNSVLHDGVVFMNERPEAAGGAFAVDAFVSSPKMKASNDFAVLLQANNNVGDGRFASNGWLQELPNPITKIVWDNYAAISVQSASELGVDTNGTIDITIGSRKQTFPVFIQPGMADKTIEISLGYGRTAAGTVGTGIGVNANMLIAKNAPLGERFYNNAQVASAGGNYELISTQEHYAIDSDPLLKDIQFRRGIIRQGTVEEYKKNPQFLKAFETKLSMQPINDPPVYDRPGFTGYKWGMAIDLNKCTGCGACVTACNVENNIPIVGKDQVKANREMMWMRIDRYYYGTPDAPNANFQPMLCQHCDYAPCENVCPVAATTHSEDGLNGMAYNRCVG
;
A
#
# COMPACT_ATOMS: atom_id res chain seq x y z
N GLY A 1 23.82 31.62 3.02
CA GLY A 1 22.54 32.15 2.48
C GLY A 1 21.82 32.95 3.56
N ARG A 2 20.54 33.34 3.37
CA ARG A 2 19.74 34.02 4.41
C ARG A 2 19.17 33.08 5.49
N VAL A 3 19.23 31.78 5.25
CA VAL A 3 18.78 30.73 6.20
C VAL A 3 19.95 30.35 7.09
N ALA A 4 19.80 30.54 8.40
CA ALA A 4 20.81 30.18 9.41
C ALA A 4 20.68 28.72 9.86
N ALA A 5 19.45 28.22 9.96
CA ALA A 5 19.15 26.87 10.41
C ALA A 5 17.97 26.26 9.66
N VAL A 6 18.00 24.94 9.47
CA VAL A 6 16.88 24.15 8.94
C VAL A 6 16.72 22.88 9.78
N ILE A 7 15.47 22.57 10.14
CA ILE A 7 15.11 21.36 10.89
C ILE A 7 14.13 20.57 10.02
N HIS A 8 14.53 19.37 9.60
CA HIS A 8 13.66 18.41 8.95
C HIS A 8 12.96 17.60 10.03
N PHE A 9 11.66 17.83 10.21
CA PHE A 9 10.85 17.16 11.22
C PHE A 9 10.25 15.89 10.65
N ASP A 10 11.02 14.79 10.63
CA ASP A 10 10.60 13.49 10.10
C ASP A 10 10.14 13.56 8.63
N THR A 11 10.96 14.24 7.82
CA THR A 11 10.72 14.45 6.39
C THR A 11 11.99 14.20 5.58
N ASN A 12 11.83 13.85 4.30
CA ASN A 12 12.93 13.54 3.39
C ASN A 12 12.93 14.41 2.11
N PRO A 13 13.03 15.74 2.23
CA PRO A 13 12.95 16.66 1.10
C PRO A 13 14.00 16.46 0.00
N VAL A 14 15.19 15.92 0.31
CA VAL A 14 16.20 15.61 -0.73
C VAL A 14 15.67 14.63 -1.76
N TYR A 15 14.89 13.63 -1.31
CA TYR A 15 14.28 12.64 -2.19
C TYR A 15 12.90 13.06 -2.71
N ASN A 16 12.07 13.69 -1.87
CA ASN A 16 10.66 13.97 -2.20
C ASN A 16 10.45 15.23 -3.04
N LEU A 17 11.33 16.23 -2.99
CA LEU A 17 11.16 17.48 -3.74
C LEU A 17 11.66 17.34 -5.18
N SER A 18 11.11 18.19 -6.06
CA SER A 18 11.60 18.30 -7.44
C SER A 18 13.11 18.59 -7.48
N PRO A 19 13.87 17.93 -8.37
CA PRO A 19 15.29 18.24 -8.56
C PRO A 19 15.54 19.68 -9.00
N GLU A 20 14.54 20.37 -9.56
CA GLU A 20 14.63 21.78 -9.96
C GLU A 20 14.84 22.73 -8.76
N TYR A 21 14.44 22.32 -7.55
CA TYR A 21 14.72 23.08 -6.34
C TYR A 21 16.20 23.05 -5.96
N LYS A 22 16.97 22.07 -6.47
CA LYS A 22 18.37 21.82 -6.08
C LYS A 22 18.53 21.79 -4.55
N TYR A 23 17.58 21.13 -3.88
CA TYR A 23 17.46 21.18 -2.42
C TYR A 23 18.71 20.65 -1.73
N GLU A 24 19.28 19.56 -2.22
CA GLU A 24 20.51 18.97 -1.70
C GLU A 24 21.70 19.96 -1.74
N GLU A 25 21.87 20.70 -2.83
CA GLU A 25 22.90 21.74 -2.94
C GLU A 25 22.63 22.92 -2.01
N ALA A 26 21.35 23.26 -1.80
CA ALA A 26 20.92 24.36 -0.97
C ALA A 26 21.13 24.05 0.53
N VAL A 27 20.75 22.86 0.98
CA VAL A 27 20.84 22.45 2.39
C VAL A 27 22.30 22.35 2.85
N LYS A 28 23.22 21.90 1.99
CA LYS A 28 24.67 21.87 2.26
C LYS A 28 25.28 23.25 2.51
N LYS A 29 24.61 24.34 2.10
CA LYS A 29 25.05 25.73 2.32
C LYS A 29 24.46 26.36 3.60
N VAL A 30 23.56 25.66 4.28
CA VAL A 30 22.98 26.13 5.54
C VAL A 30 23.97 25.80 6.67
N PRO A 31 24.31 26.77 7.54
CA PRO A 31 25.28 26.54 8.62
C PRO A 31 24.86 25.44 9.61
N MET A 32 23.56 25.27 9.83
CA MET A 32 23.01 24.26 10.72
C MET A 32 21.81 23.56 10.09
N SER A 33 22.00 22.32 9.64
CA SER A 33 20.94 21.43 9.20
C SER A 33 20.78 20.25 10.15
N ILE A 34 19.56 20.06 10.67
CA ILE A 34 19.21 19.01 11.62
C ILE A 34 18.11 18.15 11.01
N THR A 35 18.30 16.84 10.97
CA THR A 35 17.27 15.88 10.54
C THR A 35 16.83 15.03 11.71
N LEU A 36 15.55 15.14 12.06
CA LEU A 36 14.88 14.24 13.00
C LEU A 36 14.27 13.10 12.17
N THR A 37 14.70 11.85 12.36
CA THR A 37 14.24 10.72 11.53
C THR A 37 14.39 9.40 12.26
N GLU A 38 13.48 8.46 11.99
CA GLU A 38 13.54 7.10 12.54
C GLU A 38 14.63 6.27 11.85
N GLN A 39 14.84 6.53 10.55
CA GLN A 39 15.74 5.77 9.70
C GLN A 39 16.66 6.68 8.91
N VAL A 40 17.76 6.12 8.39
CA VAL A 40 18.64 6.84 7.47
C VAL A 40 17.86 7.18 6.19
N THR A 41 17.96 8.45 5.78
CA THR A 41 17.35 9.01 4.58
C THR A 41 18.36 9.85 3.81
N GLU A 42 18.06 10.12 2.54
CA GLU A 42 18.87 10.98 1.66
C GLU A 42 19.07 12.38 2.26
N THR A 43 18.07 12.89 2.99
CA THR A 43 18.18 14.16 3.71
C THR A 43 19.08 14.05 4.93
N SER A 44 19.06 12.92 5.64
CA SER A 44 19.94 12.69 6.79
C SER A 44 21.41 12.60 6.38
N GLU A 45 21.72 12.03 5.21
CA GLU A 45 23.09 11.88 4.71
C GLU A 45 23.80 13.21 4.42
N VAL A 46 23.03 14.26 4.13
CA VAL A 46 23.56 15.59 3.80
C VAL A 46 23.37 16.62 4.93
N SER A 47 22.80 16.21 6.05
CA SER A 47 22.57 17.07 7.22
C SER A 47 23.79 17.15 8.13
N ASN A 48 23.96 18.26 8.86
CA ASN A 48 25.04 18.39 9.84
C ASN A 48 24.79 17.53 11.08
N TYR A 49 23.53 17.41 11.47
CA TYR A 49 23.10 16.62 12.62
C TYR A 49 21.95 15.70 12.24
N VAL A 50 22.02 14.46 12.68
CA VAL A 50 20.95 13.47 12.55
C VAL A 50 20.56 13.05 13.96
N LEU A 51 19.31 13.27 14.34
CA LEU A 51 18.78 12.92 15.65
C LEU A 51 17.78 11.77 15.48
N PRO A 52 18.05 10.60 16.07
CA PRO A 52 17.17 9.46 15.96
C PRO A 52 15.89 9.70 16.79
N VAL A 53 14.74 9.56 16.15
CA VAL A 53 13.44 9.77 16.80
C VAL A 53 12.77 8.45 17.15
N HIS A 54 11.85 8.49 18.10
CA HIS A 54 11.00 7.35 18.43
C HIS A 54 10.18 6.87 17.24
N ASN A 55 9.95 5.56 17.18
CA ASN A 55 8.87 5.00 16.37
C ASN A 55 7.49 5.46 16.95
N PRO A 56 6.42 5.57 16.15
CA PRO A 56 5.08 5.88 16.66
C PRO A 56 4.62 4.97 17.83
N LEU A 57 5.02 3.70 17.85
CA LEU A 57 4.68 2.76 18.92
C LEU A 57 5.40 3.02 20.26
N GLU A 58 6.40 3.91 20.25
CA GLU A 58 7.20 4.32 21.41
C GLU A 58 6.85 5.74 21.89
N SER A 59 5.88 6.41 21.27
CA SER A 59 5.60 7.83 21.49
C SER A 59 4.15 8.13 21.84
N TRP A 60 3.96 9.15 22.67
CA TRP A 60 2.64 9.74 22.94
C TRP A 60 2.24 10.67 21.79
N ASN A 61 0.99 10.63 21.36
CA ASN A 61 0.47 11.65 20.45
C ASN A 61 -1.05 11.79 20.54
N ASP A 62 -1.57 12.83 19.90
CA ASP A 62 -2.98 12.97 19.58
C ASP A 62 -3.15 13.38 18.11
N PHE A 63 -4.30 13.07 17.53
CA PHE A 63 -4.62 13.42 16.17
C PHE A 63 -6.04 13.95 16.08
N LYS A 64 -6.24 14.99 15.28
CA LYS A 64 -7.55 15.45 14.84
C LYS A 64 -7.70 15.17 13.35
N THR A 65 -8.18 13.98 13.01
CA THR A 65 -8.24 13.53 11.59
C THR A 65 -9.43 14.12 10.83
N ARG A 66 -10.50 14.51 11.55
CA ARG A 66 -11.66 15.21 10.99
C ARG A 66 -12.33 16.06 12.07
N THR A 67 -13.21 16.96 11.64
CA THR A 67 -14.01 17.80 12.54
C THR A 67 -14.70 16.96 13.60
N GLY A 68 -14.58 17.37 14.86
CA GLY A 68 -15.22 16.69 15.98
C GLY A 68 -14.67 15.29 16.30
N PHE A 69 -13.53 14.88 15.75
CA PHE A 69 -12.94 13.57 16.04
C PHE A 69 -11.48 13.73 16.45
N TYR A 70 -11.18 13.30 17.67
CA TYR A 70 -9.83 13.21 18.20
C TYR A 70 -9.50 11.75 18.49
N SER A 71 -8.25 11.35 18.27
CA SER A 71 -7.74 10.03 18.62
C SER A 71 -6.40 10.14 19.33
N MET A 72 -6.14 9.24 20.27
CA MET A 72 -4.91 9.18 21.03
C MET A 72 -3.98 8.10 20.50
N GLN A 73 -2.69 8.40 20.50
CA GLN A 73 -1.61 7.43 20.34
C GLN A 73 -0.92 7.24 21.68
N GLN A 74 -0.85 5.98 22.12
CA GLN A 74 -0.18 5.58 23.34
C GLN A 74 1.05 4.76 22.99
N PRO A 75 2.19 4.99 23.68
CA PRO A 75 3.32 4.09 23.55
C PRO A 75 2.92 2.71 24.10
N ILE A 76 3.17 1.67 23.33
CA ILE A 76 2.96 0.26 23.74
C ILE A 76 4.25 -0.38 24.26
N ILE A 77 5.39 0.29 24.05
CA ILE A 77 6.70 -0.14 24.51
C ILE A 77 7.56 1.10 24.84
N ALA A 78 8.53 0.92 25.75
CA ALA A 78 9.56 1.93 25.98
C ALA A 78 10.52 1.99 24.77
N PRO A 79 11.20 3.13 24.54
CA PRO A 79 12.15 3.26 23.43
C PRO A 79 13.20 2.14 23.45
N LEU A 80 13.33 1.42 22.33
CA LEU A 80 14.26 0.30 22.19
C LEU A 80 15.72 0.76 22.05
N TYR A 81 15.89 1.95 21.47
CA TYR A 81 17.18 2.58 21.25
C TYR A 81 17.26 3.90 21.99
N ASN A 82 18.45 4.52 22.03
CA ASN A 82 18.64 5.87 22.54
C ASN A 82 18.10 6.91 21.54
N THR A 83 16.79 6.86 21.32
CA THR A 83 16.01 7.79 20.50
C THR A 83 15.32 8.80 21.40
N ARG A 84 14.78 9.88 20.82
CA ARG A 84 13.98 10.87 21.57
C ARG A 84 12.71 11.22 20.80
N GLN A 85 11.62 11.47 21.51
CA GLN A 85 10.41 11.95 20.86
C GLN A 85 10.65 13.30 20.18
N LYS A 86 10.34 13.39 18.87
CA LYS A 86 10.60 14.58 18.05
C LYS A 86 9.92 15.85 18.57
N GLU A 87 8.69 15.75 19.06
CA GLU A 87 7.98 16.87 19.67
C GLU A 87 8.63 17.32 20.98
N ALA A 88 9.08 16.38 21.82
CA ALA A 88 9.78 16.68 23.07
C ALA A 88 11.14 17.36 22.83
N ILE A 89 11.85 17.00 21.75
CA ILE A 89 13.08 17.70 21.32
C ILE A 89 12.77 19.19 21.08
N LEU A 90 11.74 19.50 20.28
CA LEU A 90 11.37 20.88 19.99
C LEU A 90 10.93 21.65 21.25
N LEU A 91 10.16 21.01 22.14
CA LEU A 91 9.77 21.61 23.41
C LEU A 91 10.99 21.96 24.27
N SER A 92 11.99 21.08 24.34
CA SER A 92 13.22 21.32 25.11
C SER A 92 14.07 22.48 24.56
N TRP A 93 13.97 22.76 23.25
CA TRP A 93 14.66 23.91 22.64
C TRP A 93 13.88 25.22 22.80
N LYS A 94 12.54 25.15 22.75
CA LYS A 94 11.67 26.31 22.94
C LYS A 94 11.75 26.86 24.37
N GLU A 95 11.70 25.95 25.34
CA GLU A 95 11.86 26.26 26.76
C GLU A 95 13.06 25.46 27.22
N PRO A 96 14.24 26.08 27.46
CA PRO A 96 15.50 25.38 27.75
C PRO A 96 15.42 24.64 29.10
N LYS A 97 14.71 23.52 29.07
CA LYS A 97 14.52 22.54 30.12
C LYS A 97 15.35 21.34 29.73
N GLU A 98 15.87 20.64 30.73
CA GLU A 98 16.47 19.34 30.47
C GLU A 98 15.43 18.41 29.84
N PHE A 99 15.87 17.71 28.79
CA PHE A 99 15.03 16.73 28.12
C PHE A 99 14.64 15.63 29.11
N ASN A 100 13.36 15.26 29.09
CA ASN A 100 12.85 14.09 29.79
C ASN A 100 11.79 13.38 28.93
N GLU A 101 11.63 12.06 29.15
CA GLU A 101 10.75 11.21 28.35
C GLU A 101 9.25 11.56 28.49
N THR A 102 8.85 12.19 29.60
CA THR A 102 7.44 12.54 29.83
C THR A 102 7.07 13.92 29.30
N LEU A 103 8.03 14.68 28.78
CA LEU A 103 7.86 16.11 28.48
C LEU A 103 6.69 16.36 27.53
N TYR A 104 6.59 15.58 26.44
CA TYR A 104 5.49 15.74 25.50
C TYR A 104 4.17 15.17 26.03
N ARG A 105 4.19 14.06 26.77
CA ARG A 105 2.99 13.55 27.45
C ARG A 105 2.40 14.58 28.40
N ASP A 106 3.24 15.24 29.20
CA ASP A 106 2.80 16.23 30.18
C ASP A 106 2.29 17.50 29.48
N TYR A 107 2.90 17.86 28.35
CA TYR A 107 2.38 18.91 27.47
C TYR A 107 1.00 18.56 26.91
N LEU A 108 0.81 17.35 26.38
CA LEU A 108 -0.47 16.86 25.88
C LEU A 108 -1.52 16.87 26.98
N LEU A 109 -1.22 16.31 28.15
CA LEU A 109 -2.13 16.26 29.29
C LEU A 109 -2.57 17.68 29.70
N SER A 110 -1.64 18.64 29.77
CA SER A 110 -1.97 20.03 30.07
C SER A 110 -2.81 20.70 28.98
N ASN A 111 -2.54 20.41 27.71
CA ASN A 111 -3.31 20.94 26.58
C ASN A 111 -4.75 20.38 26.59
N TRP A 112 -4.89 19.08 26.81
CA TRP A 112 -6.18 18.41 26.92
C TRP A 112 -6.99 18.93 28.10
N GLU A 113 -6.37 19.15 29.26
CA GLU A 113 -7.02 19.71 30.43
C GLU A 113 -7.53 21.14 30.21
N LYS A 114 -6.76 21.97 29.48
CA LYS A 114 -7.06 23.40 29.28
C LYS A 114 -7.98 23.68 28.10
N VAL A 115 -7.88 22.90 27.03
CA VAL A 115 -8.52 23.21 25.75
C VAL A 115 -9.65 22.23 25.45
N ILE A 116 -9.36 20.93 25.50
CA ILE A 116 -10.29 19.90 25.02
C ILE A 116 -11.35 19.56 26.08
N TYR A 117 -10.92 19.29 27.31
CA TYR A 117 -11.80 18.90 28.41
C TYR A 117 -12.90 19.93 28.71
N PRO A 118 -12.63 21.25 28.79
CA PRO A 118 -13.68 22.25 28.99
C PRO A 118 -14.66 22.32 27.81
N ALA A 119 -14.17 22.14 26.58
CA ALA A 119 -15.01 22.15 25.37
C ALA A 119 -15.95 20.93 25.30
N MET A 120 -15.66 19.86 26.01
CA MET A 120 -16.52 18.68 26.08
C MET A 120 -17.66 18.79 27.10
N GLY A 121 -17.58 19.71 28.06
CA GLY A 121 -18.58 19.83 29.12
C GLY A 121 -18.73 18.57 29.98
N ALA A 122 -17.66 17.77 30.10
CA ALA A 122 -17.70 16.52 30.86
C ALA A 122 -17.89 16.79 32.37
N ALA A 123 -18.84 16.10 33.00
CA ALA A 123 -19.13 16.28 34.43
C ALA A 123 -18.15 15.54 35.37
N SER A 124 -17.38 14.58 34.83
CA SER A 124 -16.40 13.80 35.60
C SER A 124 -15.10 14.58 35.79
N PRO A 125 -14.33 14.36 36.88
CA PRO A 125 -13.01 14.97 37.06
C PRO A 125 -12.08 14.67 35.88
N PHE A 126 -11.21 15.62 35.53
CA PHE A 126 -10.31 15.52 34.37
C PHE A 126 -9.53 14.19 34.32
N LYS A 127 -9.03 13.71 35.47
CA LYS A 127 -8.31 12.43 35.53
C LYS A 127 -9.14 11.23 35.03
N ASN A 128 -10.42 11.17 35.41
CA ASN A 128 -11.30 10.09 34.98
C ASN A 128 -11.64 10.22 33.49
N PHE A 129 -11.85 11.46 33.04
CA PHE A 129 -12.02 11.77 31.63
C PHE A 129 -10.80 11.32 30.81
N TRP A 130 -9.59 11.77 31.18
CA TRP A 130 -8.34 11.43 30.51
C TRP A 130 -8.13 9.91 30.43
N ASN A 131 -8.34 9.19 31.53
CA ASN A 131 -8.24 7.73 31.53
C ASN A 131 -9.28 7.06 30.61
N SER A 132 -10.50 7.58 30.50
CA SER A 132 -11.49 7.10 29.53
C SER A 132 -11.04 7.35 28.10
N VAL A 133 -10.48 8.53 27.83
CA VAL A 133 -9.95 8.88 26.50
C VAL A 133 -8.81 7.94 26.09
N LEU A 134 -7.90 7.64 27.01
CA LEU A 134 -6.84 6.66 26.77
C LEU A 134 -7.38 5.23 26.61
N HIS A 135 -8.37 4.85 27.40
CA HIS A 135 -8.99 3.52 27.31
C HIS A 135 -9.73 3.32 25.98
N ASP A 136 -10.55 4.29 25.58
CA ASP A 136 -11.38 4.21 24.37
C ASP A 136 -10.58 4.55 23.10
N GLY A 137 -9.47 5.29 23.25
CA GLY A 137 -8.56 5.71 22.18
C GLY A 137 -9.10 6.85 21.30
N VAL A 138 -10.40 7.15 21.37
CA VAL A 138 -11.06 8.17 20.54
C VAL A 138 -12.05 9.02 21.33
N VAL A 139 -12.24 10.25 20.87
CA VAL A 139 -13.16 11.22 21.44
C VAL A 139 -13.94 11.91 20.35
N PHE A 140 -15.26 11.95 20.52
CA PHE A 140 -16.16 12.66 19.63
C PHE A 140 -16.60 13.97 20.28
N MET A 141 -16.37 15.07 19.59
CA MET A 141 -16.86 16.39 19.97
C MET A 141 -18.01 16.80 19.06
N ASN A 142 -18.99 17.50 19.64
CA ASN A 142 -20.07 18.12 18.88
C ASN A 142 -19.59 19.42 18.21
N GLU A 143 -18.50 19.34 17.45
CA GLU A 143 -18.00 20.41 16.61
C GLU A 143 -18.79 20.41 15.31
N ARG A 144 -19.39 21.55 14.96
CA ARG A 144 -19.90 21.75 13.60
C ARG A 144 -18.76 22.22 12.71
N PRO A 145 -18.63 21.70 11.48
CA PRO A 145 -17.70 22.32 10.54
C PRO A 145 -18.09 23.78 10.40
N GLU A 146 -17.16 24.70 10.62
CA GLU A 146 -17.33 26.07 10.18
C GLU A 146 -17.56 26.00 8.67
N ALA A 147 -18.77 26.33 8.23
CA ALA A 147 -19.03 26.51 6.82
C ALA A 147 -18.13 27.66 6.39
N ALA A 148 -17.02 27.36 5.71
CA ALA A 148 -16.24 28.38 5.07
C ALA A 148 -17.19 29.11 4.12
N GLY A 149 -17.55 30.35 4.45
CA GLY A 149 -18.44 31.20 3.67
C GLY A 149 -17.81 31.67 2.35
N GLY A 150 -17.00 30.82 1.70
CA GLY A 150 -16.46 31.08 0.39
C GLY A 150 -17.57 30.91 -0.63
N ALA A 151 -18.08 32.02 -1.16
CA ALA A 151 -18.83 31.97 -2.40
C ALA A 151 -17.94 31.35 -3.48
N PHE A 152 -18.50 30.44 -4.29
CA PHE A 152 -17.78 29.90 -5.43
C PHE A 152 -17.37 31.05 -6.36
N ALA A 153 -16.07 31.30 -6.47
CA ALA A 153 -15.53 32.41 -7.24
C ALA A 153 -15.60 32.09 -8.74
N VAL A 154 -16.77 32.32 -9.34
CA VAL A 154 -17.04 32.07 -10.77
C VAL A 154 -15.99 32.76 -11.65
N ASP A 155 -15.63 34.00 -11.35
CA ASP A 155 -14.64 34.76 -12.13
C ASP A 155 -13.25 34.10 -12.10
N ALA A 156 -12.84 33.54 -10.95
CA ALA A 156 -11.58 32.81 -10.83
C ALA A 156 -11.63 31.48 -11.61
N PHE A 157 -12.77 30.80 -11.60
CA PHE A 157 -12.97 29.57 -12.39
C PHE A 157 -12.95 29.86 -13.90
N VAL A 158 -13.64 30.90 -14.35
CA VAL A 158 -13.73 31.27 -15.78
C VAL A 158 -12.38 31.79 -16.30
N SER A 159 -11.64 32.54 -15.47
CA SER A 159 -10.31 33.06 -15.81
C SER A 159 -9.18 32.04 -15.65
N SER A 160 -9.49 30.84 -15.13
CA SER A 160 -8.50 29.77 -15.03
C SER A 160 -7.93 29.42 -16.41
N PRO A 161 -6.61 29.23 -16.54
CA PRO A 161 -5.98 28.95 -17.81
C PRO A 161 -6.57 27.67 -18.41
N LYS A 162 -7.22 27.79 -19.58
CA LYS A 162 -7.72 26.65 -20.33
C LYS A 162 -6.54 25.87 -20.90
N MET A 163 -6.45 24.60 -20.53
CA MET A 163 -5.43 23.71 -21.04
C MET A 163 -5.64 23.44 -22.53
N LYS A 164 -4.56 23.48 -23.31
CA LYS A 164 -4.58 23.02 -24.70
C LYS A 164 -4.46 21.50 -24.73
N ALA A 165 -5.31 20.86 -25.53
CA ALA A 165 -5.13 19.45 -25.85
C ALA A 165 -3.76 19.24 -26.51
N SER A 166 -3.10 18.14 -26.16
CA SER A 166 -1.83 17.72 -26.73
C SER A 166 -1.97 16.31 -27.29
N ASN A 167 -1.20 16.02 -28.33
CA ASN A 167 -1.06 14.66 -28.89
C ASN A 167 0.15 13.92 -28.31
N ASP A 168 0.90 14.56 -27.40
CA ASP A 168 2.01 13.97 -26.65
C ASP A 168 1.48 13.05 -25.54
N PHE A 169 2.38 12.32 -24.88
CA PHE A 169 2.00 11.45 -23.78
C PHE A 169 1.63 12.26 -22.53
N ALA A 170 0.56 11.81 -21.87
CA ALA A 170 0.22 12.19 -20.52
C ALA A 170 0.97 11.31 -19.51
N VAL A 171 1.55 11.92 -18.48
CA VAL A 171 2.26 11.22 -17.39
C VAL A 171 1.61 11.60 -16.06
N LEU A 172 1.22 10.59 -15.31
CA LEU A 172 0.62 10.69 -13.99
C LEU A 172 1.51 10.00 -12.96
N LEU A 173 1.98 10.77 -11.98
CA LEU A 173 2.77 10.26 -10.86
C LEU A 173 1.86 10.07 -9.64
N GLN A 174 1.74 8.85 -9.14
CA GLN A 174 0.89 8.55 -7.98
C GLN A 174 1.69 8.01 -6.81
N ALA A 175 1.20 8.18 -5.58
CA ALA A 175 1.77 7.45 -4.45
C ALA A 175 1.53 5.94 -4.66
N ASN A 176 2.53 5.11 -4.41
CA ASN A 176 2.37 3.67 -4.52
C ASN A 176 1.40 3.16 -3.44
N ASN A 177 0.57 2.16 -3.78
CA ASN A 177 -0.40 1.59 -2.85
C ASN A 177 0.21 0.96 -1.60
N ASN A 178 1.46 0.48 -1.68
CA ASN A 178 2.12 -0.23 -0.60
C ASN A 178 3.09 0.69 0.14
N VAL A 179 4.05 1.28 -0.58
CA VAL A 179 5.13 2.10 0.04
C VAL A 179 4.85 3.61 0.05
N GLY A 180 3.70 4.04 -0.46
CA GLY A 180 3.26 5.43 -0.44
C GLY A 180 4.20 6.37 -1.21
N ASP A 181 4.75 7.35 -0.51
CA ASP A 181 5.74 8.30 -1.01
C ASP A 181 7.19 7.86 -0.76
N GLY A 182 7.41 6.61 -0.34
CA GLY A 182 8.73 6.04 -0.06
C GLY A 182 9.15 6.07 1.41
N ARG A 183 8.31 6.64 2.29
CA ARG A 183 8.53 6.58 3.75
C ARG A 183 8.56 5.16 4.31
N PHE A 184 7.84 4.23 3.67
CA PHE A 184 7.79 2.82 4.06
C PHE A 184 8.65 1.90 3.17
N ALA A 185 9.55 2.47 2.35
CA ALA A 185 10.35 1.69 1.40
C ALA A 185 11.27 0.65 2.07
N SER A 186 11.63 0.84 3.34
CA SER A 186 12.43 -0.11 4.13
C SER A 186 11.62 -1.29 4.69
N ASN A 187 10.28 -1.27 4.55
CA ASN A 187 9.42 -2.34 5.05
C ASN A 187 9.32 -3.48 4.02
N GLY A 188 9.96 -4.60 4.32
CA GLY A 188 10.00 -5.74 3.40
C GLY A 188 8.64 -6.40 3.16
N TRP A 189 7.73 -6.39 4.14
CA TRP A 189 6.36 -6.88 3.92
C TRP A 189 5.62 -6.05 2.86
N LEU A 190 5.84 -4.74 2.81
CA LEU A 190 5.21 -3.86 1.82
C LEU A 190 5.90 -3.89 0.45
N GLN A 191 7.20 -4.19 0.42
CA GLN A 191 7.94 -4.42 -0.82
C GLN A 191 7.53 -5.73 -1.50
N GLU A 192 7.34 -6.79 -0.72
CA GLU A 192 6.89 -8.09 -1.22
C GLU A 192 5.38 -8.14 -1.46
N LEU A 193 4.58 -7.25 -0.85
CA LEU A 193 3.14 -7.22 -1.07
C LEU A 193 2.81 -6.97 -2.56
N PRO A 194 2.08 -7.85 -3.26
CA PRO A 194 1.79 -7.66 -4.68
C PRO A 194 0.92 -6.44 -4.90
N ASN A 195 1.25 -5.61 -5.90
CA ASN A 195 0.40 -4.51 -6.32
C ASN A 195 -1.04 -5.02 -6.60
N PRO A 196 -2.11 -4.38 -6.08
CA PRO A 196 -3.49 -4.85 -6.21
C PRO A 196 -3.88 -5.22 -7.64
N ILE A 197 -3.42 -4.42 -8.61
CA ILE A 197 -3.70 -4.60 -10.02
C ILE A 197 -2.63 -5.47 -10.65
N THR A 198 -1.39 -5.00 -10.77
CA THR A 198 -0.36 -5.62 -11.62
C THR A 198 0.20 -6.92 -11.06
N LYS A 199 0.13 -7.10 -9.74
CA LYS A 199 0.79 -8.16 -8.96
C LYS A 199 2.32 -8.07 -8.92
N ILE A 200 2.88 -6.97 -9.42
CA ILE A 200 4.32 -6.70 -9.32
C ILE A 200 4.71 -6.44 -7.87
N VAL A 201 5.91 -6.92 -7.53
CA VAL A 201 6.57 -6.75 -6.24
C VAL A 201 7.97 -6.19 -6.45
N TRP A 202 8.55 -5.56 -5.43
CA TRP A 202 9.95 -5.08 -5.42
C TRP A 202 10.32 -4.09 -6.55
N ASP A 203 9.35 -3.46 -7.22
CA ASP A 203 9.62 -2.47 -8.28
C ASP A 203 8.44 -1.52 -8.49
N ASN A 204 8.76 -0.33 -9.01
CA ASN A 204 7.82 0.46 -9.79
C ASN A 204 8.13 0.37 -11.29
N TYR A 205 7.20 0.86 -12.10
CA TYR A 205 7.21 0.72 -13.55
C TYR A 205 6.39 1.85 -14.19
N ALA A 206 6.52 1.99 -15.50
CA ALA A 206 5.66 2.81 -16.33
C ALA A 206 4.53 1.94 -16.90
N ALA A 207 3.33 2.08 -16.34
CA ALA A 207 2.14 1.40 -16.83
C ALA A 207 1.61 2.08 -18.09
N ILE A 208 1.49 1.35 -19.19
CA ILE A 208 1.02 1.86 -20.50
C ILE A 208 -0.04 0.95 -21.13
N SER A 209 -0.84 1.49 -22.05
CA SER A 209 -1.83 0.71 -22.81
C SER A 209 -1.16 -0.23 -23.83
N VAL A 210 -1.89 -1.25 -24.27
CA VAL A 210 -1.42 -2.18 -25.32
C VAL A 210 -1.10 -1.42 -26.62
N GLN A 211 -1.96 -0.48 -27.00
CA GLN A 211 -1.77 0.36 -28.18
C GLN A 211 -0.54 1.25 -28.05
N SER A 212 -0.34 1.88 -26.88
CA SER A 212 0.84 2.72 -26.62
C SER A 212 2.14 1.93 -26.68
N ALA A 213 2.13 0.69 -26.17
CA ALA A 213 3.28 -0.21 -26.25
C ALA A 213 3.62 -0.59 -27.70
N SER A 214 2.59 -0.88 -28.50
CA SER A 214 2.72 -1.16 -29.94
C SER A 214 3.28 0.04 -30.71
N GLU A 215 2.79 1.25 -30.45
CA GLU A 215 3.29 2.50 -31.07
C GLU A 215 4.76 2.78 -30.72
N LEU A 216 5.17 2.46 -29.49
CA LEU A 216 6.54 2.64 -29.01
C LEU A 216 7.47 1.48 -29.39
N GLY A 217 6.94 0.36 -29.87
CA GLY A 217 7.70 -0.85 -30.20
C GLY A 217 8.35 -1.50 -28.98
N VAL A 218 7.67 -1.51 -27.83
CA VAL A 218 8.17 -2.07 -26.56
C VAL A 218 7.25 -3.18 -26.05
N ASP A 219 7.83 -4.14 -25.34
CA ASP A 219 7.10 -5.18 -24.60
C ASP A 219 7.20 -4.97 -23.07
N THR A 220 6.61 -5.86 -22.28
CA THR A 220 6.60 -5.80 -20.79
C THR A 220 7.99 -5.95 -20.15
N ASN A 221 9.01 -6.35 -20.92
CA ASN A 221 10.39 -6.37 -20.44
C ASN A 221 11.21 -5.20 -21.00
N GLY A 222 10.61 -4.35 -21.82
CA GLY A 222 11.22 -3.17 -22.39
C GLY A 222 11.39 -2.04 -21.36
N THR A 223 12.13 -1.03 -21.78
CA THR A 223 12.30 0.22 -21.04
C THR A 223 11.98 1.41 -21.93
N ILE A 224 11.44 2.46 -21.33
CA ILE A 224 11.13 3.73 -22.01
C ILE A 224 11.82 4.89 -21.33
N ASP A 225 12.30 5.82 -22.16
CA ASP A 225 12.77 7.13 -21.74
C ASP A 225 11.60 8.11 -21.74
N ILE A 226 11.35 8.74 -20.61
CA ILE A 226 10.33 9.77 -20.45
C ILE A 226 11.01 11.11 -20.22
N THR A 227 10.75 12.06 -21.12
CA THR A 227 11.32 13.41 -21.07
C THR A 227 10.22 14.46 -20.93
N ILE A 228 10.31 15.31 -19.91
CA ILE A 228 9.35 16.40 -19.65
C ILE A 228 10.11 17.70 -19.40
N GLY A 229 10.26 18.51 -20.45
CA GLY A 229 11.15 19.67 -20.42
C GLY A 229 12.61 19.23 -20.35
N SER A 230 13.36 19.68 -19.34
CA SER A 230 14.75 19.28 -19.10
C SER A 230 14.92 18.01 -18.26
N ARG A 231 13.82 17.44 -17.76
CA ARG A 231 13.83 16.28 -16.87
C ARG A 231 13.68 15.02 -17.70
N LYS A 232 14.53 14.03 -17.45
CA LYS A 232 14.53 12.75 -18.16
C LYS A 232 14.73 11.62 -17.16
N GLN A 233 13.96 10.54 -17.31
CA GLN A 233 14.12 9.33 -16.50
C GLN A 233 13.70 8.10 -17.31
N THR A 234 14.43 6.99 -17.14
CA THR A 234 14.16 5.71 -17.78
C THR A 234 13.41 4.79 -16.83
N PHE A 235 12.35 4.13 -17.30
CA PHE A 235 11.54 3.19 -16.51
C PHE A 235 11.35 1.86 -17.22
N PRO A 236 11.24 0.75 -16.47
CA PRO A 236 10.71 -0.50 -17.02
C PRO A 236 9.24 -0.33 -17.40
N VAL A 237 8.82 -0.98 -18.47
CA VAL A 237 7.47 -0.91 -19.00
C VAL A 237 6.61 -2.01 -18.40
N PHE A 238 5.38 -1.67 -17.99
CA PHE A 238 4.35 -2.67 -17.74
C PHE A 238 3.13 -2.41 -18.63
N ILE A 239 2.78 -3.38 -19.47
CA ILE A 239 1.60 -3.27 -20.32
C ILE A 239 0.35 -3.59 -19.46
N GLN A 240 -0.43 -2.56 -19.15
CA GLN A 240 -1.58 -2.63 -18.26
C GLN A 240 -2.88 -2.49 -19.08
N PRO A 241 -3.69 -3.56 -19.18
CA PRO A 241 -5.01 -3.47 -19.76
C PRO A 241 -5.92 -2.46 -19.06
N GLY A 242 -6.73 -1.72 -19.83
CA GLY A 242 -7.62 -0.67 -19.34
C GLY A 242 -6.93 0.68 -19.10
N MET A 243 -5.63 0.78 -19.39
CA MET A 243 -4.97 2.08 -19.50
C MET A 243 -5.46 2.84 -20.72
N ALA A 244 -5.71 4.14 -20.56
CA ALA A 244 -5.98 5.03 -21.68
C ALA A 244 -4.74 5.17 -22.58
N ASP A 245 -4.96 5.31 -23.88
CA ASP A 245 -3.88 5.51 -24.83
C ASP A 245 -3.13 6.81 -24.57
N LYS A 246 -1.83 6.78 -24.86
CA LYS A 246 -0.89 7.88 -24.60
C LYS A 246 -0.92 8.36 -23.15
N THR A 247 -1.29 7.50 -22.21
CA THR A 247 -1.25 7.79 -20.78
C THR A 247 -0.28 6.82 -20.10
N ILE A 248 0.58 7.37 -19.25
CA ILE A 248 1.56 6.62 -18.47
C ILE A 248 1.30 6.88 -17.00
N GLU A 249 1.08 5.82 -16.23
CA GLU A 249 1.07 5.89 -14.76
C GLU A 249 2.39 5.38 -14.20
N ILE A 250 2.97 6.13 -13.26
CA ILE A 250 4.18 5.74 -12.55
C ILE A 250 3.98 5.98 -11.06
N SER A 251 4.21 4.93 -10.30
CA SER A 251 4.18 5.00 -8.84
C SER A 251 5.47 5.61 -8.26
N LEU A 252 5.32 6.53 -7.31
CA LEU A 252 6.36 7.10 -6.46
C LEU A 252 6.78 6.12 -5.35
N GLY A 253 7.84 6.45 -4.62
CA GLY A 253 8.22 5.70 -3.41
C GLY A 253 9.36 4.70 -3.59
N TYR A 254 9.91 4.61 -4.80
CA TYR A 254 11.03 3.75 -5.17
C TYR A 254 12.25 4.57 -5.65
N GLY A 255 13.38 3.90 -5.89
CA GLY A 255 14.63 4.51 -6.33
C GLY A 255 15.32 5.33 -5.24
N ARG A 256 15.09 4.96 -3.98
CA ARG A 256 15.77 5.57 -2.84
C ARG A 256 17.23 5.13 -2.78
N THR A 257 18.13 6.08 -2.53
CA THR A 257 19.57 5.80 -2.33
C THR A 257 19.91 5.54 -0.88
N ALA A 258 19.02 5.91 0.05
CA ALA A 258 19.16 5.68 1.47
C ALA A 258 17.83 5.26 2.09
N ALA A 259 17.55 3.95 2.11
CA ALA A 259 16.31 3.37 2.65
C ALA A 259 16.57 2.05 3.40
N GLY A 260 17.71 1.96 4.09
CA GLY A 260 18.15 0.76 4.82
C GLY A 260 18.46 -0.42 3.90
N THR A 261 18.56 -1.62 4.46
CA THR A 261 18.95 -2.83 3.72
C THR A 261 17.91 -3.30 2.71
N VAL A 262 16.64 -2.94 2.91
CA VAL A 262 15.51 -3.46 2.12
C VAL A 262 15.19 -2.57 0.93
N GLY A 263 15.08 -1.26 1.13
CA GLY A 263 14.54 -0.34 0.11
C GLY A 263 15.57 0.40 -0.74
N THR A 264 16.86 0.26 -0.42
CA THR A 264 17.93 0.99 -1.11
C THR A 264 18.17 0.40 -2.49
N GLY A 265 18.11 1.23 -3.53
CA GLY A 265 18.35 0.83 -4.92
C GLY A 265 17.24 0.00 -5.56
N ILE A 266 16.07 -0.09 -4.91
CA ILE A 266 14.91 -0.83 -5.41
C ILE A 266 14.05 0.09 -6.28
N GLY A 267 13.75 -0.32 -7.51
CA GLY A 267 12.98 0.45 -8.49
C GLY A 267 13.66 1.76 -8.92
N VAL A 268 12.86 2.69 -9.45
CA VAL A 268 13.30 3.91 -10.11
C VAL A 268 12.73 5.16 -9.43
N ASN A 269 13.56 6.19 -9.24
CA ASN A 269 13.14 7.43 -8.58
C ASN A 269 12.27 8.30 -9.51
N ALA A 270 10.95 8.18 -9.36
CA ALA A 270 10.00 8.97 -10.12
C ALA A 270 9.91 10.45 -9.70
N ASN A 271 10.45 10.84 -8.54
CA ASN A 271 10.49 12.25 -8.14
C ASN A 271 11.37 13.10 -9.08
N MET A 272 12.26 12.46 -9.85
CA MET A 272 13.06 13.12 -10.90
C MET A 272 12.21 13.80 -11.99
N LEU A 273 10.96 13.36 -12.15
CA LEU A 273 10.00 13.93 -13.10
C LEU A 273 9.08 15.00 -12.48
N ILE A 274 9.19 15.33 -11.19
CA ILE A 274 8.38 16.38 -10.53
C ILE A 274 8.91 17.77 -10.91
N ALA A 275 8.02 18.75 -11.13
CA ALA A 275 8.36 20.14 -11.47
C ALA A 275 8.02 21.08 -10.31
N LYS A 276 8.82 22.13 -10.15
CA LYS A 276 8.63 23.17 -9.13
C LYS A 276 7.34 23.99 -9.33
N ASN A 277 6.89 24.16 -10.58
CA ASN A 277 5.72 24.97 -10.93
C ASN A 277 4.99 24.36 -12.15
N ALA A 278 4.49 23.14 -12.00
CA ALA A 278 3.76 22.49 -13.09
C ALA A 278 2.37 23.13 -13.29
N PRO A 279 1.96 23.47 -14.53
CA PRO A 279 0.69 24.15 -14.79
C PRO A 279 -0.56 23.39 -14.32
N LEU A 280 -0.51 22.06 -14.28
CA LEU A 280 -1.64 21.18 -13.96
C LEU A 280 -1.57 20.54 -12.57
N GLY A 281 -0.42 20.66 -11.92
CA GLY A 281 -0.09 19.96 -10.69
C GLY A 281 1.27 19.30 -10.79
N GLU A 282 1.96 19.19 -9.66
CA GLU A 282 3.34 18.69 -9.58
C GLU A 282 3.54 17.24 -10.06
N ARG A 283 2.45 16.52 -10.31
CA ARG A 283 2.40 15.09 -10.60
C ARG A 283 1.61 14.72 -11.85
N PHE A 284 1.15 15.70 -12.64
CA PHE A 284 0.42 15.44 -13.89
C PHE A 284 0.95 16.31 -15.02
N TYR A 285 1.28 15.67 -16.14
CA TYR A 285 1.86 16.31 -17.32
C TYR A 285 1.16 15.79 -18.57
N ASN A 286 1.00 16.61 -19.60
CA ASN A 286 0.36 16.24 -20.88
C ASN A 286 1.25 16.54 -22.10
N ASN A 287 2.54 16.71 -21.89
CA ASN A 287 3.53 17.11 -22.88
C ASN A 287 4.82 16.28 -22.79
N ALA A 288 4.69 15.01 -22.38
CA ALA A 288 5.83 14.13 -22.23
C ALA A 288 6.25 13.55 -23.59
N GLN A 289 7.54 13.62 -23.87
CA GLN A 289 8.16 12.93 -25.00
C GLN A 289 8.64 11.56 -24.51
N VAL A 290 8.19 10.52 -25.19
CA VAL A 290 8.42 9.13 -24.80
C VAL A 290 9.02 8.38 -25.97
N ALA A 291 10.08 7.62 -25.71
CA ALA A 291 10.74 6.78 -26.70
C ALA A 291 11.22 5.48 -26.06
N SER A 292 11.33 4.42 -26.86
CA SER A 292 12.01 3.19 -26.42
C SER A 292 13.45 3.50 -26.04
N ALA A 293 13.89 3.04 -24.86
CA ALA A 293 15.26 3.19 -24.39
C ALA A 293 16.15 1.99 -24.79
N GLY A 294 15.57 0.95 -25.39
CA GLY A 294 16.29 -0.25 -25.87
C GLY A 294 16.86 -1.15 -24.76
N GLY A 295 16.68 -0.81 -23.48
CA GLY A 295 17.07 -1.66 -22.35
C GLY A 295 16.03 -2.73 -22.05
N ASN A 296 16.48 -3.85 -21.47
CA ASN A 296 15.65 -4.95 -21.00
C ASN A 296 15.68 -5.00 -19.46
N TYR A 297 14.51 -5.02 -18.84
CA TYR A 297 14.32 -5.14 -17.40
C TYR A 297 13.11 -5.99 -17.09
N GLU A 298 13.33 -7.12 -16.41
CA GLU A 298 12.27 -8.04 -16.04
C GLU A 298 11.59 -7.60 -14.73
N LEU A 299 10.29 -7.29 -14.83
CA LEU A 299 9.43 -7.01 -13.69
C LEU A 299 8.93 -8.33 -13.08
N ILE A 300 9.04 -8.43 -11.76
CA ILE A 300 8.68 -9.66 -11.03
C ILE A 300 7.29 -9.51 -10.45
N SER A 301 6.46 -10.53 -10.67
CA SER A 301 5.07 -10.55 -10.23
C SER A 301 4.72 -11.92 -9.70
N THR A 302 3.85 -11.96 -8.69
CA THR A 302 3.41 -13.21 -8.04
C THR A 302 2.29 -13.91 -8.81
N GLN A 303 1.87 -13.38 -9.96
CA GLN A 303 0.81 -13.99 -10.76
C GLN A 303 1.23 -14.03 -12.22
N GLU A 304 1.43 -15.23 -12.77
CA GLU A 304 1.90 -15.44 -14.15
C GLU A 304 0.82 -15.22 -15.22
N HIS A 305 -0.46 -15.33 -14.85
CA HIS A 305 -1.57 -15.34 -15.81
C HIS A 305 -2.19 -13.93 -15.92
N TYR A 306 -1.87 -13.23 -17.02
CA TYR A 306 -2.28 -11.84 -17.30
C TYR A 306 -3.34 -11.68 -18.39
N ALA A 307 -3.70 -12.76 -19.08
CA ALA A 307 -4.18 -12.65 -20.45
C ALA A 307 -5.66 -12.25 -20.55
N ILE A 308 -5.91 -11.02 -20.99
CA ILE A 308 -7.16 -10.67 -21.68
C ILE A 308 -7.15 -11.20 -23.12
N ASP A 309 -5.98 -11.34 -23.77
CA ASP A 309 -5.97 -11.59 -25.22
C ASP A 309 -4.88 -12.50 -25.80
N SER A 310 -3.87 -12.97 -25.05
CA SER A 310 -2.75 -13.69 -25.70
C SER A 310 -2.98 -15.18 -25.92
N ASP A 311 -3.83 -15.84 -25.11
CA ASP A 311 -4.07 -17.28 -25.21
C ASP A 311 -5.58 -17.60 -25.12
N PRO A 312 -6.20 -18.17 -26.17
CA PRO A 312 -7.57 -18.67 -26.12
C PRO A 312 -7.83 -19.65 -24.97
N LEU A 313 -6.82 -20.34 -24.44
CA LEU A 313 -6.93 -21.23 -23.28
C LEU A 313 -6.99 -20.48 -21.94
N LEU A 314 -6.58 -19.21 -21.90
CA LEU A 314 -6.53 -18.40 -20.67
C LEU A 314 -7.59 -17.29 -20.62
N LYS A 315 -8.09 -16.83 -21.77
CA LYS A 315 -9.16 -15.82 -21.82
C LYS A 315 -10.41 -16.25 -21.05
N ASP A 316 -10.92 -15.45 -20.13
CA ASP A 316 -12.12 -15.78 -19.34
C ASP A 316 -12.03 -17.12 -18.58
N ILE A 317 -10.81 -17.58 -18.24
CA ILE A 317 -10.57 -18.87 -17.57
C ILE A 317 -11.35 -19.01 -16.27
N GLN A 318 -11.54 -17.91 -15.54
CA GLN A 318 -12.29 -17.86 -14.30
C GLN A 318 -13.74 -18.27 -14.46
N PHE A 319 -14.37 -17.98 -15.61
CA PHE A 319 -15.73 -18.39 -15.89
C PHE A 319 -15.77 -19.82 -16.44
N ARG A 320 -14.85 -20.16 -17.35
CA ARG A 320 -14.80 -21.50 -17.97
C ARG A 320 -14.53 -22.61 -16.96
N ARG A 321 -13.68 -22.35 -15.96
CA ARG A 321 -13.37 -23.27 -14.87
C ARG A 321 -14.29 -23.11 -13.65
N GLY A 322 -15.22 -22.16 -13.68
CA GLY A 322 -16.12 -21.88 -12.55
C GLY A 322 -15.43 -21.37 -11.29
N ILE A 323 -14.25 -20.76 -11.43
CA ILE A 323 -13.45 -20.15 -10.35
C ILE A 323 -14.20 -18.95 -9.77
N ILE A 324 -14.69 -18.06 -10.66
CA ILE A 324 -15.50 -16.91 -10.30
C ILE A 324 -16.87 -17.04 -10.94
N ARG A 325 -17.90 -16.79 -10.14
CA ARG A 325 -19.29 -16.73 -10.58
C ARG A 325 -19.78 -15.31 -10.38
N GLN A 326 -20.27 -14.69 -11.45
CA GLN A 326 -20.74 -13.31 -11.42
C GLN A 326 -22.12 -13.21 -12.06
N GLY A 327 -22.82 -12.13 -11.73
CA GLY A 327 -24.00 -11.70 -12.44
C GLY A 327 -24.41 -10.32 -11.99
N THR A 328 -25.51 -9.85 -12.54
CA THR A 328 -26.01 -8.49 -12.32
C THR A 328 -27.03 -8.45 -11.20
N VAL A 329 -27.23 -7.26 -10.65
CA VAL A 329 -28.30 -7.00 -9.67
C VAL A 329 -29.68 -7.31 -10.26
N GLU A 330 -29.87 -7.10 -11.56
CA GLU A 330 -31.14 -7.39 -12.24
C GLU A 330 -31.43 -8.90 -12.30
N GLU A 331 -30.41 -9.72 -12.61
CA GLU A 331 -30.53 -11.18 -12.60
C GLU A 331 -30.79 -11.70 -11.18
N TYR A 332 -30.07 -11.17 -10.19
CA TYR A 332 -30.27 -11.52 -8.79
C TYR A 332 -31.70 -11.19 -8.30
N LYS A 333 -32.25 -10.03 -8.69
CA LYS A 333 -33.63 -9.65 -8.36
C LYS A 333 -34.66 -10.58 -8.99
N LYS A 334 -34.41 -11.10 -10.19
CA LYS A 334 -35.30 -12.05 -10.88
C LYS A 334 -35.21 -13.45 -10.28
N ASN A 335 -34.02 -13.92 -9.94
CA ASN A 335 -33.78 -15.21 -9.31
C ASN A 335 -32.54 -15.15 -8.40
N PRO A 336 -32.69 -15.04 -7.08
CA PRO A 336 -31.56 -14.98 -6.15
C PRO A 336 -30.64 -16.21 -6.16
N GLN A 337 -31.11 -17.35 -6.68
CA GLN A 337 -30.35 -18.60 -6.74
C GLN A 337 -29.75 -18.86 -8.14
N PHE A 338 -29.76 -17.87 -9.04
CA PHE A 338 -29.31 -18.06 -10.43
C PHE A 338 -27.85 -18.55 -10.54
N LEU A 339 -26.98 -18.14 -9.62
CA LEU A 339 -25.59 -18.61 -9.57
C LEU A 339 -25.43 -20.04 -9.00
N LYS A 340 -26.46 -20.58 -8.33
CA LYS A 340 -26.50 -21.98 -7.91
C LYS A 340 -26.94 -22.92 -9.03
N ALA A 341 -27.65 -22.42 -10.04
CA ALA A 341 -28.01 -23.22 -11.21
C ALA A 341 -26.78 -23.68 -12.03
N PHE A 342 -25.60 -23.13 -11.78
CA PHE A 342 -24.32 -23.60 -12.33
C PHE A 342 -23.68 -24.76 -11.53
N GLU A 343 -24.22 -25.14 -10.36
CA GLU A 343 -23.77 -26.33 -9.59
C GLU A 343 -24.05 -27.64 -10.34
N THR A 344 -24.98 -27.66 -11.30
CA THR A 344 -25.54 -28.90 -11.88
C THR A 344 -24.80 -29.49 -13.10
N LYS A 345 -23.59 -29.02 -13.46
CA LYS A 345 -22.84 -29.60 -14.62
C LYS A 345 -21.44 -30.12 -14.33
N LEU A 346 -20.83 -29.77 -13.20
CA LEU A 346 -19.90 -30.70 -12.55
C LEU A 346 -20.80 -31.57 -11.70
N SER A 347 -21.36 -32.62 -12.30
CA SER A 347 -21.73 -33.79 -11.52
C SER A 347 -20.44 -34.33 -10.90
N MET A 348 -19.97 -33.67 -9.83
CA MET A 348 -19.93 -34.40 -8.58
C MET A 348 -21.29 -35.08 -8.53
N GLN A 349 -21.36 -36.32 -8.99
CA GLN A 349 -22.21 -37.21 -8.23
C GLN A 349 -21.84 -36.87 -6.79
N PRO A 350 -22.81 -36.53 -5.93
CA PRO A 350 -22.52 -36.67 -4.52
C PRO A 350 -21.88 -38.06 -4.47
N ILE A 351 -20.71 -38.16 -3.85
CA ILE A 351 -20.26 -39.47 -3.42
C ILE A 351 -21.40 -39.86 -2.44
N ASN A 352 -22.46 -40.43 -3.02
CA ASN A 352 -23.62 -41.07 -2.44
C ASN A 352 -23.24 -42.52 -2.17
N ASP A 353 -22.13 -42.98 -2.74
CA ASP A 353 -21.26 -43.86 -1.99
C ASP A 353 -20.79 -43.05 -0.78
N PRO A 354 -20.97 -43.49 0.48
CA PRO A 354 -20.21 -42.89 1.55
C PRO A 354 -18.73 -42.86 1.13
N PRO A 355 -17.93 -41.84 1.50
CA PRO A 355 -16.49 -41.99 1.40
C PRO A 355 -16.12 -43.39 1.92
N VAL A 356 -15.26 -44.11 1.21
CA VAL A 356 -14.83 -45.49 1.60
C VAL A 356 -14.32 -45.53 3.06
N TYR A 357 -14.04 -44.35 3.63
CA TYR A 357 -13.64 -44.11 5.00
C TYR A 357 -14.75 -43.37 5.74
N ASP A 358 -15.37 -44.06 6.71
CA ASP A 358 -16.27 -43.46 7.69
C ASP A 358 -15.46 -42.49 8.55
N ARG A 359 -15.73 -41.19 8.43
CA ARG A 359 -15.06 -40.17 9.26
C ARG A 359 -15.83 -40.02 10.56
N PRO A 360 -15.19 -40.17 11.73
CA PRO A 360 -15.84 -39.81 12.98
C PRO A 360 -16.30 -38.35 12.88
N GLY A 361 -17.57 -38.11 13.19
CA GLY A 361 -18.15 -36.77 13.15
C GLY A 361 -17.40 -35.81 14.08
N PHE A 362 -17.37 -34.53 13.72
CA PHE A 362 -16.71 -33.48 14.51
C PHE A 362 -17.30 -33.43 15.92
N THR A 363 -16.44 -33.51 16.95
CA THR A 363 -16.83 -33.61 18.36
C THR A 363 -16.97 -32.26 19.07
N GLY A 364 -16.92 -31.15 18.33
CA GLY A 364 -16.99 -29.78 18.86
C GLY A 364 -17.48 -28.76 17.84
N TYR A 365 -16.78 -27.62 17.75
CA TYR A 365 -17.07 -26.60 16.73
C TYR A 365 -16.69 -27.10 15.33
N LYS A 366 -17.40 -26.65 14.29
CA LYS A 366 -16.93 -26.77 12.90
C LYS A 366 -16.64 -25.38 12.36
N TRP A 367 -15.37 -25.04 12.21
CA TRP A 367 -14.99 -23.73 11.69
C TRP A 367 -15.23 -23.64 10.19
N GLY A 368 -15.66 -22.46 9.75
CA GLY A 368 -15.85 -22.15 8.34
C GLY A 368 -15.61 -20.67 8.10
N MET A 369 -15.10 -20.34 6.91
CA MET A 369 -14.87 -18.98 6.48
C MET A 369 -15.69 -18.70 5.23
N ALA A 370 -16.43 -17.59 5.24
CA ALA A 370 -17.17 -17.10 4.09
C ALA A 370 -16.61 -15.74 3.66
N ILE A 371 -16.20 -15.63 2.39
CA ILE A 371 -15.63 -14.41 1.83
C ILE A 371 -16.63 -13.79 0.85
N ASP A 372 -17.07 -12.58 1.14
CA ASP A 372 -17.92 -11.79 0.24
C ASP A 372 -17.07 -11.13 -0.86
N LEU A 373 -17.02 -11.77 -2.03
CA LEU A 373 -16.24 -11.29 -3.18
C LEU A 373 -16.72 -9.93 -3.72
N ASN A 374 -17.98 -9.55 -3.51
CA ASN A 374 -18.49 -8.24 -3.98
C ASN A 374 -17.84 -7.06 -3.24
N LYS A 375 -17.32 -7.29 -2.02
CA LYS A 375 -16.64 -6.29 -1.21
C LYS A 375 -15.12 -6.33 -1.34
N CYS A 376 -14.57 -7.33 -2.02
CA CYS A 376 -13.14 -7.45 -2.20
C CYS A 376 -12.65 -6.47 -3.28
N THR A 377 -11.91 -5.45 -2.87
CA THR A 377 -11.28 -4.48 -3.78
C THR A 377 -9.86 -4.86 -4.18
N GLY A 378 -9.33 -5.95 -3.62
CA GLY A 378 -7.96 -6.39 -3.84
C GLY A 378 -6.88 -5.61 -3.08
N CYS A 379 -7.24 -4.90 -2.01
CA CYS A 379 -6.34 -3.99 -1.28
C CYS A 379 -5.09 -4.62 -0.62
N GLY A 380 -4.99 -5.94 -0.52
CA GLY A 380 -3.81 -6.63 0.03
C GLY A 380 -3.67 -6.59 1.57
N ALA A 381 -4.49 -5.81 2.29
CA ALA A 381 -4.37 -5.68 3.74
C ALA A 381 -4.50 -7.03 4.49
N CYS A 382 -5.35 -7.93 3.99
CA CYS A 382 -5.49 -9.27 4.56
C CYS A 382 -4.22 -10.12 4.39
N VAL A 383 -3.51 -9.98 3.27
CA VAL A 383 -2.21 -10.65 3.03
C VAL A 383 -1.19 -10.19 4.06
N THR A 384 -1.02 -8.87 4.21
CA THR A 384 -0.09 -8.32 5.21
C THR A 384 -0.47 -8.72 6.63
N ALA A 385 -1.76 -8.70 6.98
CA ALA A 385 -2.22 -9.14 8.30
C ALA A 385 -1.88 -10.61 8.57
N CYS A 386 -2.09 -11.49 7.59
CA CYS A 386 -1.71 -12.89 7.69
C CYS A 386 -0.20 -13.05 7.85
N ASN A 387 0.61 -12.29 7.11
CA ASN A 387 2.06 -12.34 7.20
C ASN A 387 2.57 -11.92 8.59
N VAL A 388 2.02 -10.82 9.13
CA VAL A 388 2.38 -10.30 10.46
C VAL A 388 1.96 -11.27 11.55
N GLU A 389 0.70 -11.73 11.55
CA GLU A 389 0.15 -12.61 12.59
C GLU A 389 0.88 -13.97 12.63
N ASN A 390 1.19 -14.52 11.45
CA ASN A 390 1.72 -15.88 11.34
C ASN A 390 3.24 -15.92 11.16
N ASN A 391 3.95 -14.81 11.39
CA ASN A 391 5.40 -14.70 11.27
C ASN A 391 5.94 -15.20 9.91
N ILE A 392 5.21 -14.89 8.83
CA ILE A 392 5.59 -15.34 7.49
C ILE A 392 6.85 -14.55 7.05
N PRO A 393 7.92 -15.24 6.64
CA PRO A 393 9.18 -14.57 6.31
C PRO A 393 9.05 -13.77 5.02
N ILE A 394 9.80 -12.66 4.95
CA ILE A 394 9.90 -11.85 3.75
C ILE A 394 10.79 -12.56 2.73
N VAL A 395 10.34 -12.63 1.48
CA VAL A 395 11.08 -13.22 0.36
C VAL A 395 11.57 -12.13 -0.59
N GLY A 396 12.88 -12.14 -0.86
CA GLY A 396 13.51 -11.19 -1.79
C GLY A 396 13.12 -11.43 -3.25
N LYS A 397 13.26 -10.38 -4.06
CA LYS A 397 12.90 -10.35 -5.49
C LYS A 397 13.38 -11.58 -6.28
N ASP A 398 14.61 -12.04 -6.07
CA ASP A 398 15.19 -13.19 -6.79
C ASP A 398 14.48 -14.51 -6.50
N GLN A 399 13.97 -14.70 -5.29
CA GLN A 399 13.22 -15.90 -4.92
C GLN A 399 11.75 -15.80 -5.33
N VAL A 400 11.15 -14.60 -5.30
CA VAL A 400 9.82 -14.40 -5.89
C VAL A 400 9.85 -14.64 -7.40
N LYS A 401 10.91 -14.22 -8.08
CA LYS A 401 11.15 -14.55 -9.50
C LYS A 401 11.15 -16.06 -9.76
N ALA A 402 11.58 -16.86 -8.78
CA ALA A 402 11.57 -18.31 -8.86
C ALA A 402 10.23 -18.93 -8.43
N ASN A 403 9.16 -18.14 -8.27
CA ASN A 403 7.83 -18.52 -7.77
C ASN A 403 7.88 -19.14 -6.36
N ARG A 404 8.60 -18.49 -5.45
CA ARG A 404 8.78 -18.93 -4.05
C ARG A 404 8.42 -17.83 -3.05
N GLU A 405 7.51 -16.94 -3.42
CA GLU A 405 6.90 -16.01 -2.48
C GLU A 405 6.24 -16.78 -1.32
N MET A 406 6.38 -16.25 -0.11
CA MET A 406 5.77 -16.86 1.07
C MET A 406 4.57 -16.03 1.47
N MET A 407 3.40 -16.42 0.98
CA MET A 407 2.12 -15.80 1.35
C MET A 407 1.05 -16.90 1.46
N TRP A 408 0.54 -17.13 2.67
CA TRP A 408 -0.48 -18.18 2.88
C TRP A 408 -1.84 -17.80 2.32
N MET A 409 -2.07 -16.51 2.12
CA MET A 409 -3.18 -16.00 1.35
C MET A 409 -2.69 -15.07 0.26
N ARG A 410 -3.26 -15.22 -0.93
CA ARG A 410 -3.01 -14.36 -2.09
C ARG A 410 -4.32 -13.77 -2.57
N ILE A 411 -4.25 -12.69 -3.32
CA ILE A 411 -5.43 -12.11 -3.98
C ILE A 411 -5.22 -12.28 -5.49
N ASP A 412 -5.93 -13.22 -6.08
CA ASP A 412 -5.88 -13.46 -7.51
C ASP A 412 -6.73 -12.39 -8.23
N ARG A 413 -6.22 -11.89 -9.36
CA ARG A 413 -6.89 -10.89 -10.20
C ARG A 413 -7.16 -11.49 -11.57
N TYR A 414 -8.42 -11.54 -11.96
CA TYR A 414 -8.85 -12.09 -13.25
C TYR A 414 -9.47 -10.99 -14.10
N TYR A 415 -8.90 -10.77 -15.28
CA TYR A 415 -9.51 -9.87 -16.24
C TYR A 415 -10.52 -10.58 -17.14
N TYR A 416 -11.48 -9.81 -17.66
CA TYR A 416 -12.38 -10.21 -18.73
C TYR A 416 -12.78 -9.00 -19.58
N GLY A 417 -13.29 -9.25 -20.78
CA GLY A 417 -13.58 -8.21 -21.77
C GLY A 417 -12.47 -8.04 -22.79
N THR A 418 -12.22 -6.80 -23.23
CA THR A 418 -11.16 -6.46 -24.19
C THR A 418 -10.01 -5.73 -23.48
N PRO A 419 -8.79 -5.71 -24.05
CA PRO A 419 -7.66 -5.02 -23.42
C PRO A 419 -7.89 -3.52 -23.22
N ASP A 420 -8.69 -2.91 -24.11
CA ASP A 420 -9.01 -1.47 -24.07
C ASP A 420 -10.10 -1.15 -23.04
N ALA A 421 -10.99 -2.10 -22.74
CA ALA A 421 -12.10 -1.93 -21.79
C ALA A 421 -12.27 -3.18 -20.91
N PRO A 422 -11.27 -3.54 -20.09
CA PRO A 422 -11.35 -4.71 -19.27
C PRO A 422 -12.14 -4.44 -18.00
N ASN A 423 -12.71 -5.52 -17.48
CA ASN A 423 -13.18 -5.59 -16.12
C ASN A 423 -12.27 -6.53 -15.33
N ALA A 424 -12.19 -6.34 -14.01
CA ALA A 424 -11.36 -7.14 -13.13
C ALA A 424 -12.20 -7.73 -11.99
N ASN A 425 -12.01 -9.01 -11.72
CA ASN A 425 -12.51 -9.68 -10.54
C ASN A 425 -11.35 -9.99 -9.59
N PHE A 426 -11.60 -9.90 -8.28
CA PHE A 426 -10.65 -10.24 -7.24
C PHE A 426 -11.13 -11.44 -6.44
N GLN A 427 -10.23 -12.37 -6.15
CA GLN A 427 -10.51 -13.52 -5.31
C GLN A 427 -9.37 -13.75 -4.32
N PRO A 428 -9.60 -13.52 -3.02
CA PRO A 428 -8.69 -13.99 -2.00
C PRO A 428 -8.66 -15.52 -1.99
N MET A 429 -7.50 -16.10 -2.21
CA MET A 429 -7.25 -17.53 -2.19
C MET A 429 -6.31 -17.88 -1.05
N LEU A 430 -6.75 -18.79 -0.18
CA LEU A 430 -6.04 -19.32 0.98
C LEU A 430 -6.26 -20.83 1.07
N CYS A 431 -5.65 -21.49 2.05
CA CYS A 431 -6.03 -22.87 2.39
C CYS A 431 -7.53 -22.93 2.71
N GLN A 432 -8.26 -23.79 1.99
CA GLN A 432 -9.71 -23.94 2.18
C GLN A 432 -10.07 -24.88 3.34
N HIS A 433 -9.05 -25.47 4.01
CA HIS A 433 -9.22 -26.48 5.05
C HIS A 433 -10.25 -27.55 4.64
N CYS A 434 -10.04 -28.12 3.45
CA CYS A 434 -11.00 -29.04 2.82
C CYS A 434 -11.29 -30.22 3.73
N ASP A 435 -12.56 -30.59 3.91
CA ASP A 435 -12.92 -31.84 4.60
C ASP A 435 -12.15 -33.00 3.94
N TYR A 436 -12.31 -33.27 2.64
CA TYR A 436 -11.49 -34.29 1.97
C TYR A 436 -10.15 -33.75 1.47
N ALA A 437 -9.28 -33.31 2.39
CA ALA A 437 -7.97 -32.73 2.06
C ALA A 437 -7.03 -33.73 1.36
N PRO A 438 -6.72 -33.53 0.06
CA PRO A 438 -5.78 -34.42 -0.64
C PRO A 438 -4.33 -34.22 -0.16
N CYS A 439 -4.01 -33.06 0.42
CA CYS A 439 -2.68 -32.77 0.95
C CYS A 439 -2.33 -33.61 2.19
N GLU A 440 -3.32 -34.12 2.94
CA GLU A 440 -3.05 -34.95 4.13
C GLU A 440 -2.62 -36.36 3.78
N ASN A 441 -3.35 -37.00 2.87
CA ASN A 441 -3.15 -38.41 2.52
C ASN A 441 -1.77 -38.68 1.90
N VAL A 442 -1.10 -37.65 1.40
CA VAL A 442 0.21 -37.76 0.72
C VAL A 442 1.38 -37.46 1.64
N CYS A 443 1.15 -37.01 2.88
CA CYS A 443 2.23 -36.68 3.80
C CYS A 443 2.79 -37.96 4.47
N PRO A 444 4.03 -38.40 4.16
CA PRO A 444 4.56 -39.67 4.65
C PRO A 444 4.85 -39.68 6.16
N VAL A 445 4.97 -38.49 6.76
CA VAL A 445 5.30 -38.29 8.17
C VAL A 445 4.11 -37.78 8.99
N ALA A 446 2.93 -37.68 8.38
CA ALA A 446 1.71 -37.16 9.00
C ALA A 446 1.90 -35.78 9.66
N ALA A 447 2.58 -34.87 8.96
CA ALA A 447 2.73 -33.47 9.39
C ALA A 447 1.44 -32.65 9.17
N THR A 448 0.61 -33.05 8.20
CA THR A 448 -0.70 -32.46 7.92
C THR A 448 -1.80 -33.40 8.36
N THR A 449 -2.70 -32.94 9.23
CA THR A 449 -3.82 -33.74 9.77
C THR A 449 -5.03 -32.87 10.05
N HIS A 450 -6.24 -33.42 9.96
CA HIS A 450 -7.43 -32.74 10.45
C HIS A 450 -7.43 -32.62 11.97
N SER A 451 -7.80 -31.44 12.47
CA SER A 451 -8.18 -31.23 13.87
C SER A 451 -9.64 -31.63 14.11
N GLU A 452 -10.00 -31.83 15.38
CA GLU A 452 -11.37 -32.21 15.79
C GLU A 452 -12.43 -31.15 15.40
N ASP A 453 -12.01 -29.90 15.18
CA ASP A 453 -12.86 -28.78 14.80
C ASP A 453 -12.95 -28.53 13.27
N GLY A 454 -12.42 -29.46 12.48
CA GLY A 454 -12.56 -29.49 11.02
C GLY A 454 -11.56 -28.63 10.26
N LEU A 455 -10.50 -28.16 10.89
CA LEU A 455 -9.41 -27.47 10.21
C LEU A 455 -8.33 -28.46 9.77
N ASN A 456 -7.71 -28.20 8.62
CA ASN A 456 -6.45 -28.83 8.27
C ASN A 456 -5.30 -28.19 9.07
N GLY A 457 -4.69 -28.95 9.97
CA GLY A 457 -3.56 -28.54 10.80
C GLY A 457 -2.23 -28.93 10.16
N MET A 458 -1.31 -27.98 10.07
CA MET A 458 0.07 -28.18 9.59
C MET A 458 1.07 -28.09 10.75
N ALA A 459 1.64 -29.23 11.14
CA ALA A 459 2.67 -29.33 12.16
C ALA A 459 4.07 -29.07 11.56
N TYR A 460 4.53 -27.82 11.60
CA TYR A 460 5.79 -27.41 10.98
C TYR A 460 7.04 -28.17 11.49
N ASN A 461 7.04 -28.62 12.74
CA ASN A 461 8.13 -29.39 13.33
C ASN A 461 8.22 -30.85 12.84
N ARG A 462 7.15 -31.36 12.21
CA ARG A 462 7.09 -32.74 11.70
C ARG A 462 7.41 -32.83 10.21
N CYS A 463 7.23 -31.74 9.48
CA CYS A 463 7.51 -31.66 8.05
C CYS A 463 9.00 -31.90 7.77
N VAL A 464 9.32 -32.77 6.80
CA VAL A 464 10.72 -33.16 6.47
C VAL A 464 11.23 -32.56 5.15
N GLY A 465 10.43 -31.69 4.53
CA GLY A 465 10.59 -31.17 3.16
C GLY A 465 9.24 -31.15 2.47
#